data_AF-A0A7H8PSA8-F1
#
_entry.id   AF-A0A7H8PSA8-F1
#
_cell.length_a   1.000
_cell.length_b   1.000
_cell.length_c   1.000
_cell.angle_alpha   90.00
_cell.angle_beta   90.00
_cell.angle_gamma   90.00
#
_symmetry.space_group_name_H-M   'P 1'
#
loop_
_entity.id
_entity.type
_entity.pdbx_description
1 polymer ?
#
loop_
_entity_poly.entity_id
_entity_poly.type
_entity_poly.pdbx_seq_one_letter_code
_entity_poly.pdbx_strand_id
1 'polypeptide(L)'
;MKKILLGLLIVCIPFLCSSQTEFVLLGGTQVDLQNAINNLNNSNNGFGTITIKGNILIQQNTNIPPGITLNFYTGNKLIVSNGVSLDIKGSIKALLTQIIETNELNHKIKIFNQVVYPEWFGECSYQNSLGNNQQDNIPIQKAFNSLIGGGEIIFNGNEYLINTEINIDTPSIKIKGKGTYSAGNVIANDLVVIDDNISSVFNITTYGIVFSDLNFTKKNKTVKGINATGKALNFIRSNNTKDIDASVTNCRFTHFKYCIYGEGANLKITDSFFGASYIGIYIKEAQFDHNDHKPQTRGHIIDRNRFHSMGSESNDSSLIGSTCIKIRPKGYAFQTSYTPESYTVIGYYNHITNNYVDDCKTFFEGSIDRTKIEGNSILKSTDTAIKAFGGLFGAINDNLIDGAFTWNPNKLYPSKASDSTGQVAFPSGHGIHISYAHFATINNNQIMNKRYHGIFVERSKNSSIQSNTIMNFNRHRFIKRSGENPEINDDRNYCGIYIAKVQDDNPLTNDKYNIQNVISNNTISITHNKVEGNYGIYVGDGDDWNFVKNNFIVSTRLIQSIKIE
;
A
#
# COMPACT_ATOMS: atom_id res chain seq x y z
N MET A 1 6.87 -75.79 -16.86
CA MET A 1 7.77 -74.60 -16.90
C MET A 1 6.90 -73.38 -17.16
N LYS A 2 6.81 -72.33 -16.36
CA LYS A 2 7.35 -71.95 -15.05
C LYS A 2 6.17 -71.39 -14.25
N LYS A 3 6.00 -71.89 -13.02
CA LYS A 3 5.24 -71.26 -11.95
C LYS A 3 6.02 -70.01 -11.54
N ILE A 4 5.41 -68.83 -11.57
CA ILE A 4 5.86 -67.69 -10.75
C ILE A 4 4.67 -67.24 -9.91
N LEU A 5 4.64 -67.85 -8.73
CA LEU A 5 4.15 -67.35 -7.46
C LEU A 5 3.59 -65.91 -7.49
N LEU A 6 2.28 -65.79 -7.76
CA LEU A 6 1.48 -64.65 -7.32
C LEU A 6 1.28 -64.82 -5.81
N GLY A 7 2.35 -64.59 -5.08
CA GLY A 7 2.38 -64.57 -3.62
C GLY A 7 1.48 -63.42 -3.17
N LEU A 8 0.38 -63.81 -2.56
CA LEU A 8 -0.54 -63.01 -1.78
C LEU A 8 0.23 -62.27 -0.67
N LEU A 9 0.94 -61.19 -1.01
CA LEU A 9 1.45 -60.25 -0.03
C LEU A 9 0.26 -59.41 0.41
N ILE A 10 -0.57 -60.01 1.28
CA ILE A 10 -1.36 -59.28 2.24
C ILE A 10 -0.34 -58.47 3.02
N VAL A 11 -0.13 -57.23 2.56
CA VAL A 11 0.51 -56.18 3.32
C VAL A 11 -0.46 -55.91 4.47
N CYS A 12 -0.35 -56.74 5.51
CA CYS A 12 -0.62 -56.33 6.88
C CYS A 12 0.38 -55.20 7.17
N ILE A 13 0.12 -53.99 6.66
CA ILE A 13 0.49 -52.80 7.41
C ILE A 13 -0.35 -52.95 8.67
N PRO A 14 0.24 -53.23 9.83
CA PRO A 14 -0.52 -53.06 11.05
C PRO A 14 -0.99 -51.61 10.99
N PHE A 15 -2.30 -51.40 10.98
CA PHE A 15 -2.89 -50.21 11.57
C PHE A 15 -2.42 -50.24 13.02
N LEU A 16 -1.16 -49.82 13.25
CA LEU A 16 -0.69 -49.33 14.51
C LEU A 16 -1.48 -48.04 14.69
N CYS A 17 -2.72 -48.21 15.12
CA CYS A 17 -3.44 -47.21 15.88
C CYS A 17 -2.55 -46.99 17.10
N SER A 18 -1.52 -46.16 16.97
CA SER A 18 -0.76 -45.72 18.13
C SER A 18 -1.80 -45.03 18.98
N SER A 19 -2.20 -45.67 20.08
CA SER A 19 -3.01 -45.01 21.09
C SER A 19 -2.27 -43.74 21.44
N GLN A 20 -2.76 -42.58 21.01
CA GLN A 20 -2.16 -41.33 21.45
C GLN A 20 -2.29 -41.31 22.96
N THR A 21 -1.16 -41.42 23.66
CA THR A 21 -1.13 -41.34 25.11
C THR A 21 -1.65 -39.97 25.51
N GLU A 22 -2.75 -39.95 26.26
CA GLU A 22 -3.36 -38.73 26.78
C GLU A 22 -3.17 -38.66 28.30
N PHE A 23 -2.64 -37.54 28.79
CA PHE A 23 -2.62 -37.20 30.21
C PHE A 23 -3.62 -36.07 30.47
N VAL A 24 -4.55 -36.28 31.40
CA VAL A 24 -5.55 -35.28 31.76
C VAL A 24 -5.16 -34.60 33.08
N LEU A 25 -4.99 -33.28 33.05
CA LEU A 25 -4.73 -32.46 34.22
C LEU A 25 -6.01 -31.72 34.63
N LEU A 26 -6.52 -31.95 35.84
CA LEU A 26 -7.72 -31.30 36.38
C LEU A 26 -7.44 -29.95 37.06
N GLY A 27 -6.21 -29.43 36.90
CA GLY A 27 -5.67 -28.28 37.62
C GLY A 27 -4.30 -28.62 38.21
N GLY A 28 -3.64 -27.64 38.83
CA GLY A 28 -2.38 -27.87 39.53
C GLY A 28 -1.34 -26.79 39.28
N THR A 29 -0.07 -27.20 39.29
CA THR A 29 1.11 -26.35 39.18
C THR A 29 2.02 -26.80 38.04
N GLN A 30 3.12 -26.08 37.80
CA GLN A 30 4.13 -26.50 36.83
C GLN A 30 4.69 -27.90 37.10
N VAL A 31 4.67 -28.38 38.36
CA VAL A 31 5.15 -29.72 38.71
C VAL A 31 4.29 -30.80 38.07
N ASP A 32 2.97 -30.62 38.09
CA ASP A 32 2.01 -31.55 37.50
C ASP A 32 2.16 -31.62 35.98
N LEU A 33 2.35 -30.45 35.36
CA LEU A 33 2.63 -30.34 33.93
C LEU A 33 3.96 -31.01 33.57
N GLN A 34 5.02 -30.79 34.36
CA GLN A 34 6.33 -31.41 34.14
C GLN A 34 6.28 -32.94 34.31
N ASN A 35 5.51 -33.44 35.29
CA ASN A 35 5.31 -34.87 35.47
C ASN A 35 4.60 -35.50 34.27
N ALA A 36 3.57 -34.85 33.74
CA ALA A 36 2.90 -35.30 32.51
C ALA A 36 3.86 -35.35 31.31
N ILE A 37 4.71 -34.33 31.15
CA ILE A 37 5.76 -34.30 30.11
C ILE A 37 6.75 -35.47 30.29
N ASN A 38 7.26 -35.67 31.51
CA ASN A 38 8.22 -36.74 31.80
C ASN A 38 7.60 -38.12 31.54
N ASN A 39 6.33 -38.31 31.87
CA ASN A 39 5.63 -39.56 31.61
C ASN A 39 5.45 -39.81 30.11
N LEU A 40 5.15 -38.79 29.30
CA LEU A 40 5.09 -38.91 27.84
C LEU A 40 6.47 -39.25 27.24
N ASN A 41 7.53 -38.62 27.76
CA ASN A 41 8.90 -38.92 27.34
C ASN A 41 9.27 -40.40 27.62
N ASN A 42 8.86 -40.93 28.76
CA ASN A 42 9.16 -42.32 29.15
C ASN A 42 8.25 -43.36 28.48
N SER A 43 6.98 -43.03 28.21
CA SER A 43 5.97 -43.99 27.75
C SER A 43 5.74 -44.01 26.24
N ASN A 44 6.02 -42.90 25.53
CA ASN A 44 5.68 -42.77 24.10
C ASN A 44 6.71 -41.95 23.31
N ASN A 45 8.00 -42.09 23.66
CA ASN A 45 9.11 -41.39 23.00
C ASN A 45 8.90 -39.86 22.86
N GLY A 46 8.19 -39.25 23.82
CA GLY A 46 7.92 -37.80 23.85
C GLY A 46 6.75 -37.33 22.99
N PHE A 47 5.96 -38.24 22.41
CA PHE A 47 4.76 -37.90 21.64
C PHE A 47 3.48 -38.09 22.47
N GLY A 48 2.51 -37.18 22.35
CA GLY A 48 1.19 -37.38 22.94
C GLY A 48 0.44 -36.08 23.20
N THR A 49 -0.63 -36.19 23.99
CA THR A 49 -1.51 -35.06 24.32
C THR A 49 -1.59 -34.86 25.82
N ILE A 50 -1.45 -33.61 26.28
CA ILE A 50 -1.78 -33.20 27.64
C ILE A 50 -3.06 -32.38 27.57
N THR A 51 -4.14 -32.91 28.13
CA THR A 51 -5.45 -32.27 28.17
C THR A 51 -5.63 -31.50 29.48
N ILE A 52 -5.84 -30.20 29.38
CA ILE A 52 -5.96 -29.27 30.51
C ILE A 52 -7.45 -28.99 30.78
N LYS A 53 -7.93 -29.48 31.93
CA LYS A 53 -9.31 -29.35 32.45
C LYS A 53 -9.39 -28.57 33.76
N GLY A 54 -8.28 -27.98 34.19
CA GLY A 54 -8.22 -27.01 35.29
C GLY A 54 -7.02 -26.10 35.11
N ASN A 55 -7.03 -24.95 35.79
CA ASN A 55 -5.94 -23.98 35.68
C ASN A 55 -4.62 -24.54 36.22
N ILE A 56 -3.53 -24.29 35.49
CA ILE A 56 -2.18 -24.68 35.89
C ILE A 56 -1.38 -23.42 36.20
N LEU A 57 -0.91 -23.28 37.43
CA LEU A 57 -0.04 -22.19 37.83
C LEU A 57 1.42 -22.49 37.45
N ILE A 58 2.07 -21.61 36.69
CA ILE A 58 3.46 -21.74 36.25
C ILE A 58 4.33 -20.73 36.98
N GLN A 59 5.08 -21.20 37.98
CA GLN A 59 5.97 -20.37 38.83
C GLN A 59 7.45 -20.58 38.53
N GLN A 60 7.80 -21.55 37.69
CA GLN A 60 9.17 -21.85 37.28
C GLN A 60 9.24 -22.07 35.78
N ASN A 61 10.44 -21.86 35.23
CA ASN A 61 10.68 -22.00 33.80
C ASN A 61 10.25 -23.39 33.32
N THR A 62 9.39 -23.41 32.30
CA THR A 62 8.78 -24.64 31.80
C THR A 62 8.98 -24.74 30.29
N ASN A 63 9.33 -25.91 29.79
CA ASN A 63 9.51 -26.17 28.36
C ASN A 63 8.64 -27.36 27.93
N ILE A 64 7.72 -27.10 27.01
CA ILE A 64 6.91 -28.11 26.33
C ILE A 64 7.67 -28.56 25.08
N PRO A 65 8.23 -29.78 25.05
CA PRO A 65 9.03 -30.26 23.93
C PRO A 65 8.19 -30.48 22.66
N PRO A 66 8.84 -30.59 21.48
CA PRO A 66 8.18 -31.06 20.25
C PRO A 66 7.52 -32.43 20.47
N GLY A 67 6.44 -32.70 19.72
CA GLY A 67 5.70 -33.97 19.82
C GLY A 67 4.58 -33.99 20.86
N ILE A 68 4.55 -33.04 21.79
CA ILE A 68 3.47 -32.89 22.77
C ILE A 68 2.43 -31.88 22.27
N THR A 69 1.15 -32.24 22.39
CA THR A 69 0.02 -31.35 22.12
C THR A 69 -0.62 -30.91 23.43
N LEU A 70 -0.74 -29.61 23.65
CA LEU A 70 -1.54 -29.06 24.75
C LEU A 70 -2.98 -28.86 24.26
N ASN A 71 -3.93 -29.59 24.85
CA ASN A 71 -5.34 -29.52 24.51
C ASN A 71 -6.13 -28.84 25.64
N PHE A 72 -6.72 -27.68 25.38
CA PHE A 72 -7.41 -26.89 26.39
C PHE A 72 -8.92 -27.08 26.34
N TYR A 73 -9.54 -27.39 27.48
CA TYR A 73 -10.99 -27.28 27.65
C TYR A 73 -11.37 -25.83 27.99
N THR A 74 -12.54 -25.39 27.53
CA THR A 74 -13.07 -24.04 27.74
C THR A 74 -12.98 -23.60 29.20
N GLY A 75 -12.46 -22.40 29.43
CA GLY A 75 -12.31 -21.78 30.75
C GLY A 75 -11.01 -22.13 31.49
N ASN A 76 -10.19 -23.06 30.97
CA ASN A 76 -8.94 -23.47 31.59
C ASN A 76 -7.73 -22.83 30.92
N LYS A 77 -6.73 -22.48 31.73
CA LYS A 77 -5.56 -21.72 31.28
C LYS A 77 -4.27 -22.09 32.01
N LEU A 78 -3.16 -21.75 31.39
CA LEU A 78 -1.86 -21.64 32.03
C LEU A 78 -1.73 -20.22 32.62
N ILE A 79 -1.50 -20.12 33.93
CA ILE A 79 -1.30 -18.85 34.63
C ILE A 79 0.20 -18.69 34.86
N VAL A 80 0.86 -17.85 34.06
CA VAL A 80 2.32 -17.69 34.07
C VAL A 80 2.70 -16.52 34.97
N SER A 81 3.50 -16.81 36.00
CA SER A 81 3.99 -15.79 36.92
C SER A 81 4.98 -14.83 36.26
N ASN A 82 5.09 -13.62 36.78
CA ASN A 82 5.98 -12.59 36.25
C ASN A 82 7.44 -13.07 36.19
N GLY A 83 8.14 -12.76 35.10
CA GLY A 83 9.55 -13.09 34.90
C GLY A 83 9.85 -14.56 34.56
N VAL A 84 8.85 -15.45 34.61
CA VAL A 84 8.96 -16.89 34.30
C VAL A 84 8.88 -17.12 32.79
N SER A 85 9.75 -17.99 32.26
CA SER A 85 9.69 -18.39 30.85
C SER A 85 8.82 -19.62 30.62
N LEU A 86 8.03 -19.60 29.56
CA LEU A 86 7.25 -20.76 29.09
C LEU A 86 7.54 -20.97 27.61
N ASP A 87 8.30 -22.02 27.29
CA ASP A 87 8.69 -22.33 25.92
C ASP A 87 7.80 -23.47 25.39
N ILE A 88 6.97 -23.20 24.38
CA ILE A 88 6.06 -24.16 23.77
C ILE A 88 6.55 -24.51 22.36
N LYS A 89 7.30 -25.62 22.28
CA LYS A 89 7.78 -26.22 21.02
C LYS A 89 6.85 -27.30 20.49
N GLY A 90 5.94 -27.78 21.36
CA GLY A 90 4.81 -28.64 20.99
C GLY A 90 3.66 -27.86 20.34
N SER A 91 2.59 -28.55 19.98
CA SER A 91 1.41 -27.92 19.36
C SER A 91 0.35 -27.51 20.40
N ILE A 92 -0.46 -26.51 20.07
CA ILE A 92 -1.60 -26.09 20.88
C ILE A 92 -2.90 -26.40 20.14
N LYS A 93 -3.82 -27.07 20.82
CA LYS A 93 -5.20 -27.27 20.38
C LYS A 93 -6.14 -26.61 21.38
N ALA A 94 -6.74 -25.49 20.99
CA ALA A 94 -7.64 -24.72 21.83
C ALA A 94 -8.72 -24.04 20.98
N LEU A 95 -9.83 -23.70 21.63
CA LEU A 95 -10.81 -22.77 21.08
C LEU A 95 -10.28 -21.32 21.16
N LEU A 96 -11.03 -20.37 20.61
CA LEU A 96 -10.74 -18.94 20.68
C LEU A 96 -11.16 -18.37 22.04
N THR A 97 -10.53 -18.84 23.10
CA THR A 97 -10.72 -18.38 24.49
C THR A 97 -9.36 -18.18 25.14
N GLN A 98 -9.31 -17.41 26.22
CA GLN A 98 -8.07 -17.22 26.96
C GLN A 98 -7.56 -18.55 27.52
N ILE A 99 -6.38 -18.98 27.06
CA ILE A 99 -5.68 -20.19 27.53
C ILE A 99 -4.34 -19.86 28.21
N ILE A 100 -3.90 -18.62 28.12
CA ILE A 100 -2.69 -18.10 28.73
C ILE A 100 -3.04 -16.82 29.47
N GLU A 101 -2.72 -16.78 30.77
CA GLU A 101 -2.83 -15.59 31.59
C GLU A 101 -1.46 -15.20 32.12
N THR A 102 -1.15 -13.91 31.97
CA THR A 102 0.04 -13.27 32.52
C THR A 102 -0.26 -11.79 32.71
N ASN A 103 0.30 -11.17 33.74
CA ASN A 103 0.18 -9.74 33.99
C ASN A 103 1.22 -8.92 33.21
N GLU A 104 2.25 -9.57 32.67
CA GLU A 104 3.31 -8.90 31.91
C GLU A 104 2.92 -8.73 30.45
N LEU A 105 3.01 -7.50 29.93
CA LEU A 105 2.89 -7.24 28.50
C LEU A 105 4.07 -7.86 27.74
N ASN A 106 5.30 -7.62 28.25
CA ASN A 106 6.55 -8.16 27.71
C ASN A 106 6.94 -9.47 28.42
N HIS A 107 6.01 -10.43 28.43
CA HIS A 107 6.20 -11.73 29.06
C HIS A 107 7.31 -12.56 28.37
N LYS A 108 7.80 -13.60 29.03
CA LYS A 108 8.81 -14.54 28.49
C LYS A 108 8.22 -15.85 27.93
N ILE A 109 6.98 -15.79 27.46
CA ILE A 109 6.30 -16.92 26.82
C ILE A 109 6.75 -16.97 25.36
N LYS A 110 7.12 -18.16 24.86
CA LYS A 110 7.63 -18.38 23.51
C LYS A 110 6.90 -19.54 22.85
N ILE A 111 6.19 -19.25 21.77
CA ILE A 111 5.43 -20.19 20.97
C ILE A 111 6.14 -20.32 19.62
N PHE A 112 6.62 -21.53 19.31
CA PHE A 112 7.49 -21.76 18.16
C PHE A 112 6.68 -22.22 16.94
N ASN A 113 6.83 -21.53 15.81
CA ASN A 113 6.43 -21.96 14.46
C ASN A 113 4.98 -22.47 14.31
N GLN A 114 4.03 -21.88 15.03
CA GLN A 114 2.62 -22.24 14.90
C GLN A 114 1.71 -21.01 14.87
N VAL A 115 0.43 -21.26 14.67
CA VAL A 115 -0.62 -20.24 14.69
C VAL A 115 -0.86 -19.79 16.13
N VAL A 116 -0.96 -18.48 16.32
CA VAL A 116 -1.34 -17.83 17.57
C VAL A 116 -2.53 -16.92 17.34
N TYR A 117 -3.40 -16.85 18.34
CA TYR A 117 -4.60 -16.03 18.32
C TYR A 117 -4.55 -15.01 19.46
N PRO A 118 -4.88 -13.73 19.24
CA PRO A 118 -4.99 -12.74 20.31
C PRO A 118 -5.85 -13.21 21.49
N GLU A 119 -6.92 -13.94 21.19
CA GLU A 119 -7.90 -14.48 22.15
C GLU A 119 -7.27 -15.43 23.17
N TRP A 120 -6.13 -16.05 22.84
CA TRP A 120 -5.42 -16.92 23.77
C TRP A 120 -4.81 -16.17 24.96
N PHE A 121 -4.57 -14.86 24.82
CA PHE A 121 -3.90 -14.01 25.82
C PHE A 121 -4.85 -13.07 26.58
N GLY A 122 -6.13 -13.07 26.23
CA GLY A 122 -7.17 -12.28 26.88
C GLY A 122 -8.43 -12.23 26.02
N GLU A 123 -9.54 -11.86 26.64
CA GLU A 123 -10.78 -11.63 25.91
C GLU A 123 -10.66 -10.39 25.01
N CYS A 124 -11.12 -10.51 23.77
CA CYS A 124 -11.19 -9.40 22.82
C CYS A 124 -12.59 -8.79 22.80
N SER A 125 -12.70 -7.51 22.43
CA SER A 125 -13.92 -6.70 22.48
C SER A 125 -15.13 -7.37 21.82
N TYR A 126 -14.95 -8.02 20.66
CA TYR A 126 -16.04 -8.71 19.94
C TYR A 126 -16.61 -9.93 20.68
N GLN A 127 -15.90 -10.47 21.67
CA GLN A 127 -16.32 -11.61 22.48
C GLN A 127 -17.21 -11.18 23.65
N ASN A 128 -17.20 -9.89 24.00
CA ASN A 128 -17.89 -9.36 25.15
C ASN A 128 -19.21 -8.67 24.73
N SER A 129 -20.34 -9.25 25.14
CA SER A 129 -21.68 -8.69 24.87
C SER A 129 -22.04 -7.46 25.72
N LEU A 130 -21.21 -7.09 26.71
CA LEU A 130 -21.54 -6.05 27.70
C LEU A 130 -21.08 -4.64 27.33
N GLY A 131 -20.52 -4.42 26.13
CA GLY A 131 -20.26 -3.08 25.61
C GLY A 131 -19.19 -2.27 26.36
N ASN A 132 -18.38 -2.91 27.20
CA ASN A 132 -17.22 -2.27 27.79
C ASN A 132 -16.19 -1.99 26.67
N ASN A 133 -15.60 -0.79 26.66
CA ASN A 133 -14.50 -0.37 25.77
C ASN A 133 -13.21 -1.17 26.05
N GLN A 134 -13.29 -2.50 25.98
CA GLN A 134 -12.18 -3.41 26.17
C GLN A 134 -11.20 -3.20 25.03
N GLN A 135 -9.94 -3.01 25.40
CA GLN A 135 -8.90 -2.56 24.49
C GLN A 135 -8.14 -3.79 23.99
N ASP A 136 -8.17 -4.03 22.68
CA ASP A 136 -7.66 -5.28 22.11
C ASP A 136 -6.14 -5.25 21.88
N ASN A 137 -5.53 -4.06 21.96
CA ASN A 137 -4.09 -3.87 21.87
C ASN A 137 -3.30 -4.75 22.87
N ILE A 138 -3.81 -4.99 24.09
CA ILE A 138 -3.11 -5.81 25.10
C ILE A 138 -3.05 -7.30 24.70
N PRO A 139 -4.17 -8.00 24.46
CA PRO A 139 -4.12 -9.40 24.02
C PRO A 139 -3.38 -9.55 22.68
N ILE A 140 -3.55 -8.59 21.76
CA ILE A 140 -2.83 -8.60 20.48
C ILE A 140 -1.31 -8.46 20.70
N GLN A 141 -0.86 -7.49 21.51
CA GLN A 141 0.58 -7.30 21.77
C GLN A 141 1.20 -8.52 22.45
N LYS A 142 0.49 -9.14 23.41
CA LYS A 142 0.96 -10.39 24.05
C LYS A 142 1.09 -11.53 23.03
N ALA A 143 0.13 -11.67 22.12
CA ALA A 143 0.23 -12.65 21.03
C ALA A 143 1.48 -12.42 20.16
N PHE A 144 1.77 -11.17 19.77
CA PHE A 144 3.01 -10.85 19.05
C PHE A 144 4.27 -11.18 19.86
N ASN A 145 4.30 -10.76 21.13
CA ASN A 145 5.44 -10.99 22.01
C ASN A 145 5.69 -12.49 22.29
N SER A 146 4.70 -13.34 22.02
CA SER A 146 4.83 -14.79 22.20
C SER A 146 5.52 -15.50 21.04
N LEU A 147 5.56 -14.91 19.85
CA LEU A 147 6.09 -15.59 18.67
C LEU A 147 7.63 -15.58 18.66
N ILE A 148 8.23 -16.73 18.33
CA ILE A 148 9.67 -16.86 18.06
C ILE A 148 9.93 -17.65 16.78
N GLY A 149 10.87 -17.16 15.97
CA GLY A 149 11.42 -17.90 14.82
C GLY A 149 10.53 -17.87 13.57
N GLY A 150 9.60 -16.93 13.49
CA GLY A 150 8.50 -16.93 12.53
C GLY A 150 7.19 -17.38 13.21
N GLY A 151 6.18 -17.67 12.41
CA GLY A 151 4.84 -18.04 12.90
C GLY A 151 3.74 -17.22 12.25
N GLU A 152 2.52 -17.44 12.71
CA GLU A 152 1.34 -16.77 12.15
C GLU A 152 0.43 -16.26 13.27
N ILE A 153 0.01 -15.00 13.18
CA ILE A 153 -1.10 -14.47 13.96
C ILE A 153 -2.33 -14.45 13.07
N ILE A 154 -3.42 -15.04 13.57
CA ILE A 154 -4.71 -14.98 12.88
C ILE A 154 -5.68 -14.14 13.68
N PHE A 155 -6.20 -13.11 13.04
CA PHE A 155 -7.34 -12.33 13.49
C PHE A 155 -8.60 -13.04 13.01
N ASN A 156 -9.43 -13.45 13.96
CA ASN A 156 -10.63 -14.27 13.73
C ASN A 156 -11.94 -13.58 14.10
N GLY A 157 -11.87 -12.48 14.85
CA GLY A 157 -12.99 -11.66 15.27
C GLY A 157 -13.52 -10.78 14.15
N ASN A 158 -14.75 -10.31 14.29
CA ASN A 158 -15.33 -9.38 13.31
C ASN A 158 -14.70 -7.99 13.43
N GLU A 159 -14.49 -7.52 14.65
CA GLU A 159 -13.95 -6.20 14.97
C GLU A 159 -12.96 -6.32 16.11
N TYR A 160 -11.86 -5.56 16.03
CA TYR A 160 -10.88 -5.38 17.10
C TYR A 160 -10.72 -3.88 17.37
N LEU A 161 -10.89 -3.45 18.62
CA LEU A 161 -10.83 -2.05 19.03
C LEU A 161 -9.40 -1.68 19.46
N ILE A 162 -8.78 -0.78 18.69
CA ILE A 162 -7.39 -0.36 18.88
C ILE A 162 -7.33 1.09 19.37
N ASN A 163 -6.68 1.32 20.50
CA ASN A 163 -6.48 2.66 21.06
C ASN A 163 -5.00 3.01 21.28
N THR A 164 -4.11 2.04 21.20
CA THR A 164 -2.66 2.24 21.36
C THR A 164 -1.93 1.42 20.33
N GLU A 165 -0.70 1.85 20.03
CA GLU A 165 0.14 1.26 19.00
C GLU A 165 0.58 -0.15 19.39
N ILE A 166 0.54 -1.07 18.41
CA ILE A 166 1.03 -2.44 18.55
C ILE A 166 2.39 -2.54 17.87
N ASN A 167 3.39 -2.98 18.63
CA ASN A 167 4.77 -3.09 18.17
C ASN A 167 5.05 -4.50 17.64
N ILE A 168 5.72 -4.55 16.48
CA ILE A 168 6.18 -5.77 15.83
C ILE A 168 7.69 -5.68 15.64
N ASP A 169 8.42 -6.43 16.45
CA ASP A 169 9.88 -6.55 16.49
C ASP A 169 10.38 -7.95 16.08
N THR A 170 9.49 -8.94 16.08
CA THR A 170 9.79 -10.32 15.70
C THR A 170 9.76 -10.50 14.17
N PRO A 171 10.88 -10.88 13.53
CA PRO A 171 10.96 -10.99 12.07
C PRO A 171 10.17 -12.19 11.54
N SER A 172 9.88 -12.15 10.23
CA SER A 172 9.41 -13.31 9.46
C SER A 172 8.06 -13.90 9.91
N ILE A 173 7.18 -13.06 10.47
CA ILE A 173 5.83 -13.47 10.88
C ILE A 173 4.78 -13.16 9.82
N LYS A 174 3.74 -13.99 9.79
CA LYS A 174 2.53 -13.79 8.98
C LYS A 174 1.41 -13.27 9.87
N ILE A 175 0.63 -12.33 9.36
CA ILE A 175 -0.43 -11.65 10.08
C ILE A 175 -1.64 -11.66 9.17
N LYS A 176 -2.63 -12.46 9.51
CA LYS A 176 -3.72 -12.80 8.59
C LYS A 176 -5.10 -12.57 9.20
N GLY A 177 -6.05 -12.15 8.39
CA GLY A 177 -7.47 -12.27 8.71
C GLY A 177 -8.14 -13.47 8.01
N LYS A 178 -9.46 -13.59 8.18
CA LYS A 178 -10.31 -14.66 7.64
C LYS A 178 -10.76 -14.49 6.18
N GLY A 179 -10.52 -13.37 5.52
CA GLY A 179 -10.81 -13.27 4.08
C GLY A 179 -11.21 -11.90 3.52
N THR A 180 -11.63 -11.95 2.25
CA THR A 180 -11.75 -10.86 1.30
C THR A 180 -12.79 -9.80 1.66
N TYR A 181 -12.40 -8.54 1.46
CA TYR A 181 -13.30 -7.41 1.36
C TYR A 181 -14.37 -7.63 0.27
N SER A 182 -15.65 -7.51 0.65
CA SER A 182 -16.76 -7.29 -0.30
C SER A 182 -17.61 -6.14 0.22
N ALA A 183 -17.79 -5.11 -0.61
CA ALA A 183 -18.66 -4.00 -0.28
C ALA A 183 -20.08 -4.52 -0.04
N GLY A 184 -20.59 -4.38 1.19
CA GLY A 184 -21.95 -4.78 1.57
C GLY A 184 -22.05 -5.96 2.55
N ASN A 185 -20.97 -6.69 2.82
CA ASN A 185 -20.95 -7.74 3.86
C ASN A 185 -20.41 -7.22 5.20
N VAL A 186 -20.75 -7.91 6.29
CA VAL A 186 -20.15 -7.69 7.61
C VAL A 186 -18.63 -7.78 7.46
N ILE A 187 -17.94 -6.69 7.75
CA ILE A 187 -16.48 -6.65 7.66
C ILE A 187 -15.95 -7.61 8.73
N ALA A 188 -15.19 -8.62 8.31
CA ALA A 188 -14.47 -9.50 9.21
C ALA A 188 -13.07 -8.94 9.48
N ASN A 189 -12.58 -9.07 10.71
CA ASN A 189 -11.23 -8.70 11.12
C ASN A 189 -10.92 -7.21 10.89
N ASP A 190 -11.86 -6.32 11.21
CA ASP A 190 -11.65 -4.87 11.16
C ASP A 190 -10.89 -4.39 12.40
N LEU A 191 -9.67 -3.91 12.22
CA LEU A 191 -8.92 -3.20 13.25
C LEU A 191 -9.40 -1.75 13.27
N VAL A 192 -10.32 -1.47 14.20
CA VAL A 192 -10.97 -0.17 14.34
C VAL A 192 -10.24 0.68 15.35
N VAL A 193 -9.64 1.77 14.86
CA VAL A 193 -8.96 2.74 15.69
C VAL A 193 -9.98 3.62 16.39
N ILE A 194 -10.03 3.55 17.73
CA ILE A 194 -10.92 4.33 18.58
C ILE A 194 -10.26 5.56 19.21
N ASP A 195 -8.92 5.61 19.28
CA ASP A 195 -8.17 6.79 19.70
C ASP A 195 -7.63 7.55 18.47
N ASP A 196 -8.06 8.79 18.31
CA ASP A 196 -7.64 9.63 17.19
C ASP A 196 -6.17 10.06 17.27
N ASN A 197 -5.54 9.99 18.44
CA ASN A 197 -4.16 10.42 18.66
C ASN A 197 -3.12 9.34 18.35
N ILE A 198 -3.55 8.11 18.06
CA ILE A 198 -2.62 7.02 17.77
C ILE A 198 -1.72 7.39 16.56
N SER A 199 -0.41 7.18 16.71
CA SER A 199 0.58 7.41 15.66
C SER A 199 0.48 6.37 14.54
N SER A 200 0.33 5.10 14.91
CA SER A 200 0.09 3.99 14.01
C SER A 200 -0.64 2.83 14.68
N VAL A 201 -1.37 2.01 13.91
CA VAL A 201 -1.96 0.76 14.42
C VAL A 201 -0.85 -0.25 14.67
N PHE A 202 -0.07 -0.55 13.62
CA PHE A 202 1.11 -1.40 13.71
C PHE A 202 2.38 -0.59 13.46
N ASN A 203 3.30 -0.64 14.42
CA ASN A 203 4.66 -0.14 14.29
C ASN A 203 5.61 -1.31 14.04
N ILE A 204 6.10 -1.41 12.81
CA ILE A 204 6.92 -2.52 12.33
C ILE A 204 8.37 -2.08 12.24
N THR A 205 9.19 -2.63 13.13
CA THR A 205 10.63 -2.29 13.22
C THR A 205 11.54 -3.38 12.67
N THR A 206 10.94 -4.47 12.19
CA THR A 206 11.59 -5.69 11.74
C THR A 206 11.23 -6.05 10.28
N TYR A 207 11.76 -7.16 9.74
CA TYR A 207 11.69 -7.51 8.30
C TYR A 207 10.93 -8.82 8.12
N GLY A 208 10.60 -9.16 6.87
CA GLY A 208 9.98 -10.46 6.55
C GLY A 208 8.50 -10.52 6.92
N ILE A 209 7.85 -9.38 7.13
CA ILE A 209 6.48 -9.33 7.64
C ILE A 209 5.48 -9.45 6.49
N VAL A 210 4.50 -10.33 6.66
CA VAL A 210 3.43 -10.55 5.67
C VAL A 210 2.10 -10.22 6.30
N PHE A 211 1.42 -9.20 5.79
CA PHE A 211 0.03 -8.88 6.12
C PHE A 211 -0.89 -9.39 5.02
N SER A 212 -1.95 -10.14 5.38
CA SER A 212 -2.99 -10.49 4.43
C SER A 212 -4.40 -10.50 5.02
N ASP A 213 -5.39 -10.20 4.18
CA ASP A 213 -6.82 -10.43 4.52
C ASP A 213 -7.32 -9.62 5.73
N LEU A 214 -6.76 -8.43 5.97
CA LEU A 214 -7.07 -7.56 7.12
C LEU A 214 -7.78 -6.27 6.70
N ASN A 215 -8.64 -5.76 7.57
CA ASN A 215 -9.32 -4.49 7.39
C ASN A 215 -8.83 -3.49 8.46
N PHE A 216 -8.65 -2.24 8.05
CA PHE A 216 -8.22 -1.14 8.91
C PHE A 216 -9.14 0.05 8.70
N THR A 217 -9.68 0.57 9.81
CA THR A 217 -10.63 1.69 9.77
C THR A 217 -10.41 2.61 10.96
N LYS A 218 -10.43 3.93 10.75
CA LYS A 218 -10.60 4.87 11.88
C LYS A 218 -12.08 5.05 12.21
N LYS A 219 -12.42 4.99 13.50
CA LYS A 219 -13.79 5.22 14.00
C LYS A 219 -14.24 6.65 13.72
N ASN A 220 -13.41 7.64 14.02
CA ASN A 220 -13.69 9.02 13.68
C ASN A 220 -13.30 9.31 12.21
N LYS A 221 -14.29 9.72 11.43
CA LYS A 221 -14.16 9.96 9.98
C LYS A 221 -14.25 11.43 9.61
N THR A 222 -14.28 12.31 10.61
CA THR A 222 -14.53 13.75 10.43
C THR A 222 -13.28 14.53 10.03
N VAL A 223 -12.12 14.17 10.59
CA VAL A 223 -10.84 14.82 10.26
C VAL A 223 -10.27 14.19 8.98
N LYS A 224 -10.05 15.02 7.96
CA LYS A 224 -9.59 14.59 6.63
C LYS A 224 -8.32 15.33 6.20
N GLY A 225 -7.73 14.87 5.11
CA GLY A 225 -6.62 15.56 4.46
C GLY A 225 -5.35 15.61 5.27
N ILE A 226 -4.57 16.69 5.11
CA ILE A 226 -3.31 16.91 5.81
C ILE A 226 -3.47 16.92 7.34
N ASN A 227 -4.67 17.24 7.83
CA ASN A 227 -5.00 17.29 9.26
C ASN A 227 -5.38 15.91 9.82
N ALA A 228 -5.65 14.91 8.96
CA ALA A 228 -5.85 13.55 9.42
C ALA A 228 -4.61 13.04 10.18
N THR A 229 -4.85 12.10 11.09
CA THR A 229 -3.84 11.50 11.96
C THR A 229 -3.82 9.98 11.80
N GLY A 230 -2.75 9.37 12.29
CA GLY A 230 -2.60 7.93 12.33
C GLY A 230 -2.15 7.29 11.02
N LYS A 231 -1.45 6.16 11.18
CA LYS A 231 -1.03 5.27 10.10
C LYS A 231 -1.62 3.88 10.35
N ALA A 232 -2.01 3.13 9.33
CA ALA A 232 -2.39 1.73 9.59
C ALA A 232 -1.12 0.88 9.76
N LEU A 233 -0.22 0.90 8.77
CA LEU A 233 1.06 0.20 8.82
C LEU A 233 2.22 1.19 8.78
N ASN A 234 3.14 1.10 9.72
CA ASN A 234 4.33 1.95 9.84
C ASN A 234 5.62 1.10 9.79
N PHE A 235 6.22 0.97 8.61
CA PHE A 235 7.47 0.23 8.42
C PHE A 235 8.67 1.16 8.60
N ILE A 236 9.24 1.18 9.81
CA ILE A 236 10.44 1.96 10.13
C ILE A 236 11.43 1.07 10.87
N ARG A 237 12.50 0.67 10.17
CA ARG A 237 13.57 -0.18 10.69
C ARG A 237 14.26 0.46 11.89
N SER A 238 14.35 -0.25 13.02
CA SER A 238 15.01 0.26 14.25
C SER A 238 16.53 0.35 14.12
N ASN A 239 17.13 -0.43 13.23
CA ASN A 239 18.56 -0.58 13.03
C ASN A 239 19.11 0.19 11.83
N ASN A 240 18.34 1.13 11.27
CA ASN A 240 18.69 1.89 10.06
C ASN A 240 19.00 1.02 8.82
N THR A 241 18.66 -0.28 8.81
CA THR A 241 18.75 -1.07 7.59
C THR A 241 17.70 -0.61 6.59
N LYS A 242 17.99 -0.76 5.30
CA LYS A 242 17.09 -0.32 4.24
C LYS A 242 15.99 -1.32 3.90
N ASP A 243 16.29 -2.61 4.00
CA ASP A 243 15.39 -3.63 3.47
C ASP A 243 14.22 -3.85 4.43
N ILE A 244 13.02 -3.55 3.94
CA ILE A 244 11.76 -3.81 4.65
C ILE A 244 11.41 -5.29 4.50
N ASP A 245 11.62 -5.86 3.31
CA ASP A 245 11.33 -7.26 2.94
C ASP A 245 9.94 -7.70 3.40
N ALA A 246 8.93 -6.88 3.13
CA ALA A 246 7.56 -7.13 3.59
C ALA A 246 6.58 -7.22 2.42
N SER A 247 5.45 -7.86 2.68
CA SER A 247 4.32 -7.87 1.75
C SER A 247 2.99 -7.58 2.42
N VAL A 248 2.14 -6.85 1.72
CA VAL A 248 0.78 -6.51 2.13
C VAL A 248 -0.13 -6.92 0.98
N THR A 249 -1.08 -7.82 1.24
CA THR A 249 -1.97 -8.35 0.19
C THR A 249 -3.41 -8.50 0.65
N ASN A 250 -4.38 -8.22 -0.23
CA ASN A 250 -5.80 -8.39 0.09
C ASN A 250 -6.24 -7.67 1.38
N CYS A 251 -5.66 -6.50 1.64
CA CYS A 251 -5.99 -5.68 2.80
C CYS A 251 -6.88 -4.50 2.40
N ARG A 252 -7.63 -3.97 3.35
CA ARG A 252 -8.44 -2.75 3.18
C ARG A 252 -8.04 -1.69 4.19
N PHE A 253 -7.88 -0.46 3.72
CA PHE A 253 -7.51 0.68 4.54
C PHE A 253 -8.46 1.84 4.31
N THR A 254 -9.04 2.39 5.37
CA THR A 254 -9.92 3.56 5.27
C THR A 254 -9.74 4.59 6.37
N HIS A 255 -9.85 5.87 6.00
CA HIS A 255 -9.85 7.02 6.90
C HIS A 255 -8.55 7.27 7.68
N PHE A 256 -7.39 6.92 7.10
CA PHE A 256 -6.10 7.23 7.69
C PHE A 256 -5.46 8.48 7.08
N LYS A 257 -4.52 9.09 7.80
CA LYS A 257 -3.58 10.02 7.17
C LYS A 257 -2.76 9.27 6.12
N TYR A 258 -2.10 8.19 6.55
CA TYR A 258 -1.34 7.30 5.69
C TYR A 258 -1.84 5.87 5.89
N CYS A 259 -2.31 5.19 4.85
CA CYS A 259 -2.67 3.78 5.04
C CYS A 259 -1.41 2.95 5.29
N ILE A 260 -0.43 3.08 4.40
CA ILE A 260 0.87 2.43 4.53
C ILE A 260 1.96 3.50 4.48
N TYR A 261 2.82 3.51 5.49
CA TYR A 261 4.02 4.33 5.52
C TYR A 261 5.25 3.42 5.63
N GLY A 262 6.28 3.69 4.84
CA GLY A 262 7.55 2.97 4.92
C GLY A 262 8.75 3.87 4.72
N GLU A 263 9.84 3.60 5.44
CA GLU A 263 11.18 4.12 5.16
C GLU A 263 12.10 2.95 4.81
N GLY A 264 12.54 2.84 3.57
CA GLY A 264 13.34 1.69 3.13
C GLY A 264 13.14 1.28 1.67
N ALA A 265 13.30 -0.02 1.43
CA ALA A 265 13.31 -0.70 0.14
C ALA A 265 12.56 -2.04 0.21
N ASN A 266 12.24 -2.65 -0.94
CA ASN A 266 11.67 -4.00 -1.06
C ASN A 266 10.34 -4.24 -0.31
N LEU A 267 9.38 -3.33 -0.51
CA LEU A 267 8.01 -3.48 -0.01
C LEU A 267 7.07 -3.86 -1.17
N LYS A 268 6.32 -4.95 -1.02
CA LYS A 268 5.32 -5.41 -1.99
C LYS A 268 3.91 -5.17 -1.47
N ILE A 269 3.07 -4.48 -2.25
CA ILE A 269 1.69 -4.13 -1.90
C ILE A 269 0.80 -4.52 -3.08
N THR A 270 -0.08 -5.50 -2.85
CA THR A 270 -0.89 -6.07 -3.94
C THR A 270 -2.33 -6.30 -3.56
N ASP A 271 -3.22 -6.29 -4.55
CA ASP A 271 -4.61 -6.76 -4.40
C ASP A 271 -5.36 -6.09 -3.23
N SER A 272 -4.99 -4.86 -2.85
CA SER A 272 -5.51 -4.17 -1.67
C SER A 272 -6.41 -2.99 -2.04
N PHE A 273 -7.31 -2.62 -1.13
CA PHE A 273 -8.21 -1.47 -1.25
C PHE A 273 -7.78 -0.33 -0.33
N PHE A 274 -7.64 0.86 -0.90
CA PHE A 274 -7.33 2.10 -0.19
C PHE A 274 -8.45 3.09 -0.43
N GLY A 275 -9.10 3.57 0.63
CA GLY A 275 -10.27 4.44 0.49
C GLY A 275 -10.32 5.61 1.46
N ALA A 276 -10.84 6.74 1.00
CA ALA A 276 -11.21 7.89 1.84
C ALA A 276 -10.10 8.31 2.84
N SER A 277 -8.85 8.25 2.40
CA SER A 277 -7.64 8.54 3.18
C SER A 277 -6.87 9.68 2.53
N TYR A 278 -5.92 10.29 3.25
CA TYR A 278 -5.14 11.39 2.68
C TYR A 278 -4.05 10.87 1.72
N ILE A 279 -3.22 9.93 2.16
CA ILE A 279 -2.28 9.20 1.29
C ILE A 279 -2.47 7.70 1.47
N GLY A 280 -2.56 6.97 0.36
CA GLY A 280 -2.70 5.51 0.39
C GLY A 280 -1.38 4.88 0.82
N ILE A 281 -0.38 5.02 -0.03
CA ILE A 281 0.96 4.47 0.18
C ILE A 281 1.95 5.63 0.18
N TYR A 282 2.68 5.82 1.27
CA TYR A 282 3.78 6.79 1.34
C TYR A 282 5.09 6.10 1.68
N ILE A 283 6.01 6.08 0.73
CA ILE A 283 7.33 5.50 0.88
C ILE A 283 8.37 6.61 0.85
N LYS A 284 9.24 6.63 1.86
CA LYS A 284 10.52 7.33 1.81
C LYS A 284 11.61 6.34 1.49
N GLU A 285 12.13 6.43 0.29
CA GLU A 285 13.25 5.60 -0.15
C GLU A 285 14.49 5.91 0.70
N ALA A 286 15.17 4.86 1.18
CA ALA A 286 16.34 5.04 2.03
C ALA A 286 17.43 5.85 1.32
N GLN A 287 17.99 6.84 2.03
CA GLN A 287 19.19 7.53 1.59
C GLN A 287 20.39 6.61 1.71
N PHE A 288 21.20 6.59 0.67
CA PHE A 288 22.55 6.06 0.76
C PHE A 288 23.38 7.06 1.56
N ASP A 289 24.29 6.53 2.40
CA ASP A 289 25.50 7.29 2.72
C ASP A 289 26.08 7.79 1.39
N HIS A 290 26.59 9.02 1.36
CA HIS A 290 27.12 9.66 0.16
C HIS A 290 28.19 8.84 -0.56
N ASN A 291 28.69 7.78 0.08
CA ASN A 291 29.70 6.84 -0.41
C ASN A 291 29.13 5.57 -1.09
N ASP A 292 27.84 5.24 -0.96
CA ASP A 292 27.23 4.08 -1.64
C ASP A 292 26.51 4.52 -2.93
N HIS A 293 27.31 4.74 -3.97
CA HIS A 293 26.84 5.12 -5.32
C HIS A 293 26.28 3.95 -6.14
N LYS A 294 25.99 2.79 -5.53
CA LYS A 294 25.55 1.61 -6.29
C LYS A 294 24.04 1.66 -6.53
N PRO A 295 23.57 1.62 -7.80
CA PRO A 295 22.14 1.51 -8.10
C PRO A 295 21.52 0.30 -7.42
N GLN A 296 20.33 0.46 -6.81
CA GLN A 296 19.64 -0.64 -6.12
C GLN A 296 18.58 -1.26 -7.01
N THR A 297 18.74 -2.56 -7.29
CA THR A 297 17.70 -3.34 -7.99
C THR A 297 16.46 -3.63 -7.15
N ARG A 298 16.50 -3.33 -5.84
CA ARG A 298 15.46 -3.73 -4.87
C ARG A 298 14.42 -2.64 -4.66
N GLY A 299 13.59 -2.38 -5.67
CA GLY A 299 12.49 -1.41 -5.57
C GLY A 299 11.22 -1.96 -4.91
N HIS A 300 10.16 -1.17 -4.99
CA HIS A 300 8.84 -1.49 -4.47
C HIS A 300 7.94 -2.06 -5.56
N ILE A 301 7.03 -2.97 -5.20
CA ILE A 301 6.02 -3.50 -6.12
C ILE A 301 4.65 -3.08 -5.60
N ILE A 302 3.93 -2.25 -6.35
CA ILE A 302 2.58 -1.76 -6.04
C ILE A 302 1.67 -2.14 -7.20
N ASP A 303 0.98 -3.27 -7.08
CA ASP A 303 0.32 -3.92 -8.21
C ASP A 303 -1.11 -4.40 -7.92
N ARG A 304 -2.03 -4.23 -8.87
CA ARG A 304 -3.45 -4.65 -8.75
C ARG A 304 -4.19 -4.10 -7.53
N ASN A 305 -3.87 -2.89 -7.08
CA ASN A 305 -4.60 -2.26 -5.98
C ASN A 305 -5.76 -1.41 -6.49
N ARG A 306 -6.77 -1.21 -5.64
CA ARG A 306 -7.84 -0.23 -5.86
C ARG A 306 -7.66 0.98 -4.95
N PHE A 307 -7.70 2.18 -5.51
CA PHE A 307 -7.71 3.44 -4.77
C PHE A 307 -9.02 4.19 -5.04
N HIS A 308 -9.72 4.60 -3.97
CA HIS A 308 -11.04 5.22 -4.06
C HIS A 308 -11.18 6.45 -3.16
N SER A 309 -11.69 7.56 -3.68
CA SER A 309 -11.98 8.77 -2.88
C SER A 309 -10.77 9.30 -2.10
N MET A 310 -9.57 9.22 -2.69
CA MET A 310 -8.34 9.80 -2.12
C MET A 310 -8.33 11.31 -2.38
N GLY A 311 -8.91 12.07 -1.45
CA GLY A 311 -9.17 13.51 -1.61
C GLY A 311 -10.46 13.84 -2.36
N SER A 312 -10.93 12.95 -3.24
CA SER A 312 -12.16 13.11 -4.04
C SER A 312 -12.21 14.44 -4.81
N GLU A 313 -13.39 14.81 -5.31
CA GLU A 313 -13.69 16.09 -5.97
C GLU A 313 -13.75 17.29 -5.02
N SER A 314 -13.46 17.10 -3.74
CA SER A 314 -13.55 18.16 -2.73
C SER A 314 -12.55 19.29 -2.97
N ASN A 315 -13.02 20.54 -2.88
CA ASN A 315 -12.21 21.75 -2.93
C ASN A 315 -11.57 22.13 -1.57
N ASP A 316 -11.76 21.31 -0.54
CA ASP A 316 -11.14 21.52 0.76
C ASP A 316 -9.60 21.59 0.62
N SER A 317 -9.03 22.72 1.06
CA SER A 317 -7.60 23.00 0.95
C SER A 317 -6.74 22.00 1.71
N SER A 318 -7.28 21.38 2.77
CA SER A 318 -6.61 20.32 3.52
C SER A 318 -6.38 19.06 2.67
N LEU A 319 -7.17 18.87 1.60
CA LEU A 319 -7.10 17.72 0.71
C LEU A 319 -6.20 17.94 -0.52
N ILE A 320 -5.66 19.15 -0.76
CA ILE A 320 -4.87 19.45 -1.98
C ILE A 320 -3.72 18.45 -2.21
N GLY A 321 -3.03 18.03 -1.14
CA GLY A 321 -1.92 17.07 -1.23
C GLY A 321 -2.33 15.58 -1.18
N SER A 322 -3.60 15.25 -1.40
CA SER A 322 -4.05 13.85 -1.34
C SER A 322 -3.56 13.07 -2.55
N THR A 323 -2.98 11.89 -2.31
CA THR A 323 -2.31 11.09 -3.35
C THR A 323 -2.50 9.60 -3.09
N CYS A 324 -2.71 8.79 -4.12
CA CYS A 324 -2.81 7.33 -3.95
C CYS A 324 -1.46 6.72 -3.55
N ILE A 325 -0.40 7.04 -4.31
CA ILE A 325 0.96 6.53 -4.12
C ILE A 325 1.92 7.72 -4.13
N LYS A 326 2.70 7.85 -3.05
CA LYS A 326 3.73 8.86 -2.90
C LYS A 326 5.07 8.20 -2.62
N ILE A 327 6.06 8.42 -3.48
CA ILE A 327 7.42 7.88 -3.30
C ILE A 327 8.41 9.03 -3.34
N ARG A 328 9.14 9.24 -2.24
CA ARG A 328 10.13 10.32 -2.16
C ARG A 328 11.49 9.78 -1.72
N PRO A 329 12.60 10.24 -2.32
CA PRO A 329 13.91 10.04 -1.72
C PRO A 329 13.97 10.73 -0.36
N LYS A 330 14.46 10.03 0.68
CA LYS A 330 14.71 10.65 1.99
C LYS A 330 15.72 11.80 1.81
N GLY A 331 15.55 12.90 2.57
CA GLY A 331 16.50 14.04 2.65
C GLY A 331 16.90 14.76 1.36
N TYR A 332 16.30 14.45 0.21
CA TYR A 332 16.61 15.14 -1.04
C TYR A 332 15.68 16.36 -1.20
N ALA A 333 16.26 17.56 -1.13
CA ALA A 333 15.66 18.77 -1.66
C ALA A 333 16.15 18.91 -3.11
N PHE A 334 15.24 19.01 -4.08
CA PHE A 334 15.61 19.35 -5.45
C PHE A 334 16.27 20.73 -5.42
N GLN A 335 17.60 20.78 -5.49
CA GLN A 335 18.31 22.04 -5.66
C GLN A 335 17.97 22.59 -7.05
N THR A 336 17.56 23.85 -7.10
CA THR A 336 17.18 24.53 -8.35
C THR A 336 18.36 24.71 -9.31
N SER A 337 19.60 24.61 -8.81
CA SER A 337 20.88 24.77 -9.53
C SER A 337 21.49 23.42 -9.98
N TYR A 338 20.66 22.54 -10.53
CA TYR A 338 20.97 21.13 -10.80
C TYR A 338 21.75 20.92 -12.11
N THR A 339 22.95 20.34 -12.06
CA THR A 339 23.65 19.82 -13.25
C THR A 339 23.41 18.30 -13.41
N PRO A 340 22.87 17.83 -14.55
CA PRO A 340 22.51 16.41 -14.74
C PRO A 340 23.69 15.43 -14.69
N GLU A 341 24.93 15.91 -14.86
CA GLU A 341 26.15 15.10 -14.90
C GLU A 341 26.60 14.61 -13.52
N SER A 342 26.13 15.25 -12.43
CA SER A 342 26.43 14.85 -11.06
C SER A 342 25.33 13.99 -10.42
N TYR A 343 24.37 13.47 -11.19
CA TYR A 343 23.32 12.63 -10.64
C TYR A 343 23.89 11.33 -10.09
N THR A 344 24.00 11.25 -8.77
CA THR A 344 24.23 9.97 -8.09
C THR A 344 22.96 9.16 -8.22
N VAL A 345 23.04 8.03 -8.92
CA VAL A 345 21.91 7.10 -9.09
C VAL A 345 21.51 6.56 -7.72
N ILE A 346 20.37 7.02 -7.21
CA ILE A 346 19.73 6.50 -5.99
C ILE A 346 18.84 5.29 -6.37
N GLY A 347 18.45 5.20 -7.64
CA GLY A 347 17.30 4.51 -8.21
C GLY A 347 16.95 3.14 -7.67
N TYR A 348 15.70 3.06 -7.24
CA TYR A 348 14.97 1.85 -6.91
C TYR A 348 14.13 1.44 -8.13
N TYR A 349 14.18 0.17 -8.53
CA TYR A 349 13.35 -0.34 -9.63
C TYR A 349 11.92 -0.56 -9.17
N ASN A 350 11.18 0.54 -9.00
CA ASN A 350 9.81 0.51 -8.53
C ASN A 350 8.86 0.09 -9.66
N HIS A 351 7.92 -0.79 -9.36
CA HIS A 351 6.90 -1.27 -10.28
C HIS A 351 5.52 -0.86 -9.75
N ILE A 352 4.86 0.06 -10.45
CA ILE A 352 3.54 0.58 -10.10
C ILE A 352 2.59 0.21 -11.24
N THR A 353 1.93 -0.95 -11.11
CA THR A 353 1.29 -1.60 -12.26
C THR A 353 -0.16 -2.03 -12.01
N ASN A 354 -0.97 -2.02 -13.06
CA ASN A 354 -2.31 -2.62 -13.06
C ASN A 354 -3.24 -2.14 -11.93
N ASN A 355 -3.03 -0.92 -11.41
CA ASN A 355 -3.88 -0.37 -10.35
C ASN A 355 -5.14 0.26 -10.95
N TYR A 356 -6.24 0.17 -10.23
CA TYR A 356 -7.50 0.83 -10.55
C TYR A 356 -7.73 1.99 -9.58
N VAL A 357 -7.96 3.18 -10.11
CA VAL A 357 -8.11 4.40 -9.34
C VAL A 357 -9.40 5.07 -9.76
N ASP A 358 -10.25 5.40 -8.80
CA ASP A 358 -11.50 6.10 -9.05
C ASP A 358 -11.74 7.19 -8.00
N ASP A 359 -12.13 8.39 -8.45
CA ASP A 359 -12.43 9.53 -7.58
C ASP A 359 -11.25 9.97 -6.69
N CYS A 360 -10.05 10.09 -7.26
CA CYS A 360 -8.85 10.46 -6.52
C CYS A 360 -8.26 11.78 -7.07
N LYS A 361 -7.56 12.55 -6.24
CA LYS A 361 -6.91 13.78 -6.73
C LYS A 361 -5.71 13.48 -7.63
N THR A 362 -4.69 12.85 -7.04
CA THR A 362 -3.46 12.42 -7.72
C THR A 362 -3.31 10.90 -7.55
N PHE A 363 -2.96 10.18 -8.62
CA PHE A 363 -2.61 8.76 -8.51
C PHE A 363 -1.18 8.62 -7.99
N PHE A 364 -0.21 9.18 -8.70
CA PHE A 364 1.20 9.05 -8.34
C PHE A 364 1.86 10.41 -8.14
N GLU A 365 2.65 10.54 -7.08
CA GLU A 365 3.54 11.67 -6.85
C GLU A 365 4.91 11.18 -6.37
N GLY A 366 5.97 11.32 -7.16
CA GLY A 366 7.27 10.82 -6.73
C GLY A 366 8.42 10.82 -7.72
N SER A 367 9.55 10.31 -7.23
CA SER A 367 10.73 10.00 -8.05
C SER A 367 10.43 8.96 -9.11
N ILE A 368 10.86 9.21 -10.34
CA ILE A 368 10.77 8.20 -11.41
C ILE A 368 12.11 7.56 -11.77
N ASP A 369 13.14 7.70 -10.93
CA ASP A 369 14.44 7.05 -11.18
C ASP A 369 14.28 5.53 -11.29
N ARG A 370 14.40 4.98 -12.50
CA ARG A 370 14.16 3.57 -12.85
C ARG A 370 12.80 3.03 -12.38
N THR A 371 11.83 3.91 -12.15
CA THR A 371 10.47 3.55 -11.77
C THR A 371 9.63 3.31 -13.02
N LYS A 372 8.86 2.23 -13.01
CA LYS A 372 7.88 1.87 -14.02
C LYS A 372 6.45 2.13 -13.50
N ILE A 373 5.68 2.90 -14.24
CA ILE A 373 4.25 3.17 -14.00
C ILE A 373 3.48 2.68 -15.24
N GLU A 374 2.87 1.50 -15.16
CA GLU A 374 2.31 0.85 -16.36
C GLU A 374 0.93 0.20 -16.17
N GLY A 375 0.07 0.30 -17.18
CA GLY A 375 -1.18 -0.46 -17.22
C GLY A 375 -2.22 -0.03 -16.18
N ASN A 376 -2.09 1.18 -15.62
CA ASN A 376 -3.02 1.67 -14.60
C ASN A 376 -4.27 2.30 -15.24
N SER A 377 -5.42 2.10 -14.62
CA SER A 377 -6.68 2.76 -14.98
C SER A 377 -6.97 3.86 -13.97
N ILE A 378 -6.78 5.11 -14.37
CA ILE A 378 -6.84 6.30 -13.53
C ILE A 378 -8.05 7.15 -13.93
N LEU A 379 -9.18 6.89 -13.29
CA LEU A 379 -10.46 7.49 -13.62
C LEU A 379 -10.84 8.58 -12.61
N LYS A 380 -11.44 9.67 -13.10
CA LYS A 380 -11.89 10.82 -12.31
C LYS A 380 -10.75 11.45 -11.50
N SER A 381 -9.57 11.58 -12.10
CA SER A 381 -8.45 12.28 -11.46
C SER A 381 -8.72 13.78 -11.42
N THR A 382 -8.84 14.37 -10.23
CA THR A 382 -9.28 15.78 -10.08
C THR A 382 -8.14 16.78 -10.02
N ASP A 383 -6.89 16.33 -9.91
CA ASP A 383 -5.66 17.12 -10.02
C ASP A 383 -4.76 16.45 -11.08
N THR A 384 -3.47 16.79 -11.15
CA THR A 384 -2.54 16.09 -12.03
C THR A 384 -2.49 14.60 -11.69
N ALA A 385 -2.76 13.72 -12.66
CA ALA A 385 -2.91 12.30 -12.37
C ALA A 385 -1.58 11.64 -11.97
N ILE A 386 -0.51 11.94 -12.73
CA ILE A 386 0.85 11.46 -12.46
C ILE A 386 1.77 12.68 -12.35
N LYS A 387 2.29 12.94 -11.14
CA LYS A 387 3.27 13.98 -10.82
C LYS A 387 4.65 13.33 -10.62
N ALA A 388 5.35 13.13 -11.71
CA ALA A 388 6.70 12.57 -11.71
C ALA A 388 7.73 13.69 -11.56
N PHE A 389 8.73 13.49 -10.73
CA PHE A 389 9.84 14.43 -10.64
C PHE A 389 11.15 13.69 -10.40
N GLY A 390 12.28 14.18 -10.87
CA GLY A 390 13.58 13.57 -10.55
C GLY A 390 13.81 12.20 -11.19
N GLY A 391 15.08 11.86 -11.40
CA GLY A 391 15.51 10.50 -11.77
C GLY A 391 15.86 10.31 -13.23
N LEU A 392 16.38 9.11 -13.53
CA LEU A 392 16.79 8.68 -14.85
C LEU A 392 16.04 7.41 -15.27
N PHE A 393 15.74 7.27 -16.56
CA PHE A 393 15.21 6.02 -17.13
C PHE A 393 13.86 5.56 -16.55
N GLY A 394 13.05 6.50 -16.05
CA GLY A 394 11.68 6.22 -15.65
C GLY A 394 10.78 5.92 -16.86
N ALA A 395 9.77 5.08 -16.68
CA ALA A 395 8.83 4.71 -17.73
C ALA A 395 7.38 4.87 -17.27
N ILE A 396 6.57 5.56 -18.07
CA ILE A 396 5.13 5.77 -17.87
C ILE A 396 4.42 5.28 -19.12
N ASN A 397 3.89 4.05 -19.08
CA ASN A 397 3.41 3.36 -20.27
C ASN A 397 2.00 2.80 -20.12
N ASP A 398 1.24 2.72 -21.21
CA ASP A 398 0.00 1.93 -21.27
C ASP A 398 -1.05 2.32 -20.19
N ASN A 399 -1.02 3.56 -19.69
CA ASN A 399 -1.99 4.02 -18.69
C ASN A 399 -3.22 4.63 -19.37
N LEU A 400 -4.41 4.32 -18.84
CA LEU A 400 -5.64 5.01 -19.15
C LEU A 400 -5.87 6.10 -18.10
N ILE A 401 -5.82 7.37 -18.50
CA ILE A 401 -6.04 8.52 -17.64
C ILE A 401 -7.29 9.27 -18.13
N ASP A 402 -8.35 9.27 -17.34
CA ASP A 402 -9.58 10.01 -17.63
C ASP A 402 -9.91 10.99 -16.49
N GLY A 403 -10.00 12.27 -16.82
CA GLY A 403 -10.46 13.31 -15.90
C GLY A 403 -11.98 13.42 -15.78
N ALA A 404 -12.77 12.80 -16.65
CA ALA A 404 -14.21 13.06 -16.70
C ALA A 404 -14.95 12.56 -15.45
N PHE A 405 -15.72 13.44 -14.81
CA PHE A 405 -16.57 13.08 -13.68
C PHE A 405 -17.80 12.25 -14.06
N THR A 406 -18.17 12.25 -15.34
CA THR A 406 -19.27 11.43 -15.83
C THR A 406 -18.78 10.51 -16.94
N TRP A 407 -19.32 9.29 -16.96
CA TRP A 407 -19.13 8.30 -18.04
C TRP A 407 -19.67 8.76 -19.39
N ASN A 408 -20.30 9.95 -19.43
CA ASN A 408 -20.73 10.58 -20.66
C ASN A 408 -19.64 11.56 -21.10
N PRO A 409 -18.91 11.29 -22.20
CA PRO A 409 -17.88 12.19 -22.69
C PRO A 409 -18.42 13.58 -23.01
N ASN A 410 -19.74 13.77 -23.19
CA ASN A 410 -20.36 15.07 -23.43
C ASN A 410 -20.78 15.82 -22.15
N LYS A 411 -20.65 15.20 -20.97
CA LYS A 411 -21.01 15.80 -19.68
C LYS A 411 -19.77 15.79 -18.78
N LEU A 412 -19.04 16.89 -18.78
CA LEU A 412 -17.76 16.97 -18.06
C LEU A 412 -17.92 17.35 -16.58
N TYR A 413 -19.09 17.83 -16.19
CA TYR A 413 -19.37 18.31 -14.84
C TYR A 413 -20.09 17.25 -14.01
N PRO A 414 -19.75 17.09 -12.72
CA PRO A 414 -20.55 16.29 -11.81
C PRO A 414 -21.99 16.79 -11.78
N SER A 415 -22.96 15.89 -11.56
CA SER A 415 -24.39 16.22 -11.60
C SER A 415 -24.86 17.06 -10.41
N LYS A 416 -24.07 17.16 -9.33
CA LYS A 416 -24.36 17.98 -8.16
C LYS A 416 -23.38 19.15 -8.11
N ALA A 417 -23.86 20.35 -8.44
CA ALA A 417 -23.27 21.55 -7.87
C ALA A 417 -23.96 21.75 -6.53
N SER A 418 -23.23 21.65 -5.43
CA SER A 418 -23.80 22.00 -4.14
C SER A 418 -22.73 22.48 -3.17
N ASP A 419 -21.91 23.43 -3.61
CA ASP A 419 -21.49 24.48 -2.70
C ASP A 419 -22.33 25.73 -2.97
N SER A 420 -22.53 26.54 -1.92
CA SER A 420 -23.28 27.79 -1.95
C SER A 420 -22.64 28.88 -2.83
N THR A 421 -21.48 28.58 -3.43
CA THR A 421 -20.71 29.48 -4.30
C THR A 421 -20.93 29.20 -5.79
N GLY A 422 -21.56 28.08 -6.16
CA GLY A 422 -21.92 27.77 -7.54
C GLY A 422 -20.73 27.49 -8.47
N GLN A 423 -19.50 27.40 -7.95
CA GLN A 423 -18.31 27.12 -8.76
C GLN A 423 -18.03 25.62 -8.76
N VAL A 424 -18.43 24.94 -9.82
CA VAL A 424 -18.12 23.53 -10.01
C VAL A 424 -16.68 23.43 -10.52
N ALA A 425 -15.73 23.21 -9.61
CA ALA A 425 -14.33 23.09 -9.99
C ALA A 425 -14.13 21.89 -10.93
N PHE A 426 -13.96 22.19 -12.22
CA PHE A 426 -13.52 21.22 -13.20
C PHE A 426 -12.16 20.61 -12.76
N PRO A 427 -11.92 19.30 -12.93
CA PRO A 427 -10.67 18.62 -12.54
C PRO A 427 -9.46 19.46 -12.90
N SER A 428 -8.70 20.00 -11.95
CA SER A 428 -7.48 20.75 -12.28
C SER A 428 -6.34 19.80 -12.68
N GLY A 429 -5.24 20.36 -13.17
CA GLY A 429 -4.01 19.60 -13.39
C GLY A 429 -3.89 18.90 -14.75
N HIS A 430 -2.72 18.27 -14.93
CA HIS A 430 -2.27 17.61 -16.16
C HIS A 430 -2.64 16.12 -16.18
N GLY A 431 -2.59 15.46 -17.32
CA GLY A 431 -2.57 13.98 -17.31
C GLY A 431 -1.28 13.50 -16.66
N ILE A 432 -0.16 13.84 -17.27
CA ILE A 432 1.19 13.53 -16.79
C ILE A 432 1.97 14.84 -16.67
N HIS A 433 2.63 15.06 -15.54
CA HIS A 433 3.61 16.12 -15.33
C HIS A 433 4.95 15.50 -14.98
N ILE A 434 5.98 15.82 -15.75
CA ILE A 434 7.38 15.45 -15.48
C ILE A 434 8.21 16.71 -15.22
N SER A 435 8.97 16.70 -14.13
CA SER A 435 9.89 17.79 -13.76
C SER A 435 11.25 17.23 -13.34
N TYR A 436 12.37 17.76 -13.84
CA TYR A 436 13.72 17.29 -13.45
C TYR A 436 13.99 15.78 -13.65
N ALA A 437 13.34 15.12 -14.61
CA ALA A 437 13.58 13.70 -14.88
C ALA A 437 14.08 13.51 -16.30
N HIS A 438 15.24 12.86 -16.46
CA HIS A 438 15.90 12.73 -17.76
C HIS A 438 15.77 11.30 -18.29
N PHE A 439 15.84 11.16 -19.61
CA PHE A 439 15.70 9.85 -20.28
C PHE A 439 14.39 9.13 -19.92
N ALA A 440 13.33 9.89 -19.61
CA ALA A 440 12.04 9.32 -19.29
C ALA A 440 11.37 8.81 -20.57
N THR A 441 10.64 7.70 -20.48
CA THR A 441 9.81 7.18 -21.56
C THR A 441 8.35 7.36 -21.19
N ILE A 442 7.59 8.07 -22.04
CA ILE A 442 6.14 8.24 -21.93
C ILE A 442 5.52 7.64 -23.19
N ASN A 443 5.05 6.39 -23.11
CA ASN A 443 4.63 5.65 -24.30
C ASN A 443 3.22 5.06 -24.20
N ASN A 444 2.45 5.16 -25.28
CA ASN A 444 1.17 4.46 -25.42
C ASN A 444 0.14 4.73 -24.30
N ASN A 445 0.16 5.93 -23.71
CA ASN A 445 -0.86 6.32 -22.73
C ASN A 445 -2.09 6.89 -23.44
N GLN A 446 -3.27 6.61 -22.90
CA GLN A 446 -4.52 7.23 -23.33
C GLN A 446 -4.95 8.27 -22.28
N ILE A 447 -4.85 9.55 -22.61
CA ILE A 447 -5.13 10.66 -21.70
C ILE A 447 -6.33 11.43 -22.21
N MET A 448 -7.37 11.56 -21.39
CA MET A 448 -8.59 12.23 -21.80
C MET A 448 -9.19 13.14 -20.72
N ASN A 449 -9.90 14.17 -21.17
CA ASN A 449 -10.73 15.05 -20.35
C ASN A 449 -9.99 15.74 -19.18
N LYS A 450 -8.70 16.06 -19.35
CA LYS A 450 -7.92 16.85 -18.39
C LYS A 450 -8.05 18.34 -18.65
N ARG A 451 -7.99 19.17 -17.60
CA ARG A 451 -8.18 20.63 -17.74
C ARG A 451 -6.99 21.34 -18.33
N TYR A 452 -5.79 20.99 -17.87
CA TYR A 452 -4.56 21.63 -18.33
C TYR A 452 -4.01 20.87 -19.53
N HIS A 453 -2.77 20.40 -19.45
CA HIS A 453 -2.12 19.63 -20.51
C HIS A 453 -2.43 18.14 -20.42
N GLY A 454 -2.39 17.44 -21.55
CA GLY A 454 -2.31 15.98 -21.52
C GLY A 454 -0.99 15.54 -20.88
N ILE A 455 0.12 16.01 -21.45
CA ILE A 455 1.48 15.79 -20.96
C ILE A 455 2.18 17.15 -20.81
N PHE A 456 2.76 17.42 -19.64
CA PHE A 456 3.55 18.60 -19.35
C PHE A 456 4.94 18.17 -18.89
N VAL A 457 5.98 18.64 -19.58
CA VAL A 457 7.38 18.31 -19.26
C VAL A 457 8.15 19.60 -19.06
N GLU A 458 8.90 19.68 -17.98
CA GLU A 458 9.78 20.81 -17.69
C GLU A 458 11.12 20.33 -17.14
N ARG A 459 12.18 21.11 -17.39
CA ARG A 459 13.51 20.88 -16.82
C ARG A 459 14.02 19.45 -17.01
N SER A 460 13.68 18.83 -18.14
CA SER A 460 13.84 17.40 -18.42
C SER A 460 14.40 17.22 -19.82
N LYS A 461 15.29 16.25 -20.02
CA LYS A 461 16.08 16.09 -21.25
C LYS A 461 16.11 14.65 -21.73
N ASN A 462 16.33 14.48 -23.02
CA ASN A 462 16.51 13.18 -23.67
C ASN A 462 15.34 12.21 -23.43
N SER A 463 14.14 12.73 -23.19
CA SER A 463 12.95 11.91 -22.95
C SER A 463 12.28 11.54 -24.27
N SER A 464 11.59 10.40 -24.27
CA SER A 464 10.83 9.90 -25.40
C SER A 464 9.33 9.98 -25.10
N ILE A 465 8.57 10.70 -25.91
CA ILE A 465 7.11 10.87 -25.77
C ILE A 465 6.46 10.34 -27.05
N GLN A 466 6.00 9.09 -27.00
CA GLN A 466 5.63 8.35 -28.19
C GLN A 466 4.27 7.66 -28.11
N SER A 467 3.57 7.59 -29.24
CA SER A 467 2.36 6.76 -29.39
C SER A 467 1.24 7.07 -28.40
N ASN A 468 1.22 8.25 -27.76
CA ASN A 468 0.18 8.60 -26.80
C ASN A 468 -1.08 9.10 -27.53
N THR A 469 -2.25 8.77 -27.00
CA THR A 469 -3.54 9.29 -27.47
C THR A 469 -4.08 10.30 -26.46
N ILE A 470 -4.16 11.57 -26.85
CA ILE A 470 -4.58 12.68 -25.98
C ILE A 470 -5.88 13.27 -26.53
N MET A 471 -6.94 13.23 -25.73
CA MET A 471 -8.29 13.62 -26.18
C MET A 471 -8.95 14.63 -25.25
N ASN A 472 -9.69 15.58 -25.82
CA ASN A 472 -10.63 16.44 -25.09
C ASN A 472 -10.03 17.18 -23.88
N PHE A 473 -8.74 17.51 -23.92
CA PHE A 473 -8.14 18.36 -22.89
C PHE A 473 -8.67 19.80 -23.01
N ASN A 474 -8.64 20.57 -21.92
CA ASN A 474 -9.10 21.96 -21.84
C ASN A 474 -10.57 22.21 -22.25
N ARG A 475 -11.40 21.18 -22.33
CA ARG A 475 -12.78 21.31 -22.83
C ARG A 475 -13.71 22.15 -21.94
N HIS A 476 -13.33 22.37 -20.67
CA HIS A 476 -14.00 23.26 -19.72
C HIS A 476 -14.14 24.71 -20.19
N ARG A 477 -13.20 25.21 -21.00
CA ARG A 477 -13.28 26.57 -21.57
C ARG A 477 -14.43 26.73 -22.58
N PHE A 478 -14.98 25.61 -23.08
CA PHE A 478 -15.92 25.60 -24.20
C PHE A 478 -17.28 24.98 -23.90
N ILE A 479 -17.37 24.10 -22.90
CA ILE A 479 -18.64 23.50 -22.49
C ILE A 479 -19.16 24.22 -21.27
N LYS A 480 -20.35 24.81 -21.41
CA LYS A 480 -21.07 25.47 -20.32
C LYS A 480 -22.13 24.53 -19.75
N ARG A 481 -22.47 24.69 -18.47
CA ARG A 481 -23.81 24.28 -18.01
C ARG A 481 -24.85 25.20 -18.64
N SER A 482 -26.02 24.65 -18.92
CA SER A 482 -27.15 25.42 -19.44
C SER A 482 -27.50 26.53 -18.44
N GLY A 483 -27.36 27.80 -18.85
CA GLY A 483 -27.70 28.97 -18.04
C GLY A 483 -26.54 29.70 -17.34
N GLU A 484 -25.29 29.23 -17.47
CA GLU A 484 -24.13 29.88 -16.83
C GLU A 484 -23.26 30.68 -17.83
N ASN A 485 -22.74 31.83 -17.39
CA ASN A 485 -21.70 32.57 -18.09
C ASN A 485 -20.40 31.75 -18.10
N PRO A 486 -19.52 31.88 -19.12
CA PRO A 486 -18.27 31.13 -19.15
C PRO A 486 -17.45 31.44 -17.88
N GLU A 487 -17.03 30.40 -17.16
CA GLU A 487 -16.09 30.54 -16.05
C GLU A 487 -14.76 31.04 -16.59
N ILE A 488 -14.50 32.33 -16.40
CA ILE A 488 -13.19 33.00 -16.35
C ILE A 488 -12.41 33.00 -17.68
N ASN A 489 -12.02 34.19 -18.13
CA ASN A 489 -10.92 34.37 -19.09
C ASN A 489 -9.64 33.84 -18.44
N ASP A 490 -9.33 32.58 -18.70
CA ASP A 490 -8.09 31.97 -18.27
C ASP A 490 -7.08 32.07 -19.42
N ASP A 491 -6.18 33.05 -19.31
CA ASP A 491 -5.16 33.36 -20.32
C ASP A 491 -4.04 32.31 -20.40
N ARG A 492 -4.15 31.20 -19.65
CA ARG A 492 -3.16 30.12 -19.67
C ARG A 492 -3.18 29.37 -21.01
N ASN A 493 -1.98 29.01 -21.47
CA ASN A 493 -1.78 28.19 -22.65
C ASN A 493 -2.06 26.72 -22.33
N TYR A 494 -2.87 26.06 -23.16
CA TYR A 494 -3.28 24.68 -23.00
C TYR A 494 -2.95 23.89 -24.26
N CYS A 495 -2.15 22.83 -24.11
CA CYS A 495 -1.63 21.99 -25.19
C CYS A 495 -1.82 20.52 -24.87
N GLY A 496 -1.91 19.67 -25.89
CA GLY A 496 -1.94 18.22 -25.69
C GLY A 496 -0.63 17.75 -25.06
N ILE A 497 0.50 18.17 -25.65
CA ILE A 497 1.86 17.99 -25.11
C ILE A 497 2.51 19.38 -24.99
N TYR A 498 3.07 19.69 -23.83
CA TYR A 498 3.78 20.94 -23.59
C TYR A 498 5.15 20.67 -23.00
N ILE A 499 6.19 21.11 -23.71
CA ILE A 499 7.57 21.10 -23.23
C ILE A 499 7.95 22.53 -22.84
N ALA A 500 8.05 22.78 -21.54
CA ALA A 500 8.31 24.09 -20.99
C ALA A 500 9.72 24.55 -21.31
N LYS A 501 9.86 25.70 -21.98
CA LYS A 501 11.15 26.37 -22.14
C LYS A 501 11.68 26.76 -20.77
N VAL A 502 12.80 26.18 -20.36
CA VAL A 502 13.51 26.63 -19.17
C VAL A 502 14.93 27.02 -19.57
N GLN A 503 15.21 28.31 -19.48
CA GLN A 503 16.55 28.85 -19.52
C GLN A 503 17.21 28.53 -18.17
N ASP A 504 18.44 28.02 -18.17
CA ASP A 504 19.20 27.89 -16.93
C ASP A 504 19.28 29.27 -16.26
N ASP A 505 19.03 29.33 -14.95
CA ASP A 505 19.29 30.54 -14.15
C ASP A 505 20.81 30.76 -13.99
N ASN A 506 21.64 29.79 -14.42
CA ASN A 506 23.09 29.92 -14.49
C ASN A 506 23.55 30.54 -15.83
N PRO A 507 23.99 31.81 -15.84
CA PRO A 507 24.46 32.50 -17.05
C PRO A 507 25.78 31.94 -17.62
N LEU A 508 26.45 31.02 -16.92
CA LEU A 508 27.75 30.47 -17.31
C LEU A 508 27.65 29.18 -18.15
N THR A 509 26.64 28.34 -17.92
CA THR A 509 26.48 27.06 -18.63
C THR A 509 25.66 27.20 -19.91
N ASN A 510 24.70 28.15 -19.94
CA ASN A 510 23.79 28.38 -21.07
C ASN A 510 23.09 27.10 -21.57
N ASP A 511 23.02 26.07 -20.73
CA ASP A 511 22.44 24.78 -21.05
C ASP A 511 20.93 24.95 -21.15
N LYS A 512 20.39 24.79 -22.36
CA LYS A 512 18.94 24.68 -22.53
C LYS A 512 18.56 23.27 -22.08
N TYR A 513 17.85 23.12 -20.96
CA TYR A 513 17.55 21.81 -20.36
C TYR A 513 16.68 20.87 -21.20
N ASN A 514 16.27 21.27 -22.39
CA ASN A 514 15.32 20.52 -23.21
C ASN A 514 15.93 19.81 -24.42
N ILE A 515 17.14 20.14 -24.88
CA ILE A 515 17.68 20.01 -26.27
C ILE A 515 17.43 18.70 -27.09
N GLN A 516 16.90 17.59 -26.55
CA GLN A 516 16.69 16.35 -27.32
C GLN A 516 15.47 15.51 -26.88
N ASN A 517 14.31 16.10 -26.60
CA ASN A 517 13.11 15.29 -26.36
C ASN A 517 12.50 14.79 -27.69
N VAL A 518 12.38 13.46 -27.85
CA VAL A 518 11.79 12.86 -29.06
C VAL A 518 10.28 12.75 -28.92
N ILE A 519 9.53 13.44 -29.77
CA ILE A 519 8.07 13.44 -29.75
C ILE A 519 7.54 12.88 -31.07
N SER A 520 6.98 11.67 -31.04
CA SER A 520 6.51 11.04 -32.29
C SER A 520 5.34 10.10 -32.16
N ASN A 521 4.59 9.92 -33.27
CA ASN A 521 3.46 9.00 -33.36
C ASN A 521 2.32 9.28 -32.35
N ASN A 522 2.26 10.47 -31.74
CA ASN A 522 1.17 10.82 -30.83
C ASN A 522 -0.08 11.23 -31.62
N THR A 523 -1.25 10.87 -31.11
CA THR A 523 -2.55 11.31 -31.64
C THR A 523 -3.18 12.30 -30.67
N ILE A 524 -3.38 13.53 -31.11
CA ILE A 524 -4.05 14.58 -30.32
C ILE A 524 -5.39 14.89 -30.99
N SER A 525 -6.49 14.64 -30.28
CA SER A 525 -7.85 14.80 -30.82
C SER A 525 -8.71 15.76 -30.00
N ILE A 526 -9.34 16.72 -30.68
CA ILE A 526 -10.21 17.73 -30.07
C ILE A 526 -11.53 17.80 -30.80
N THR A 527 -12.61 17.53 -30.06
CA THR A 527 -13.96 17.33 -30.63
C THR A 527 -14.92 18.51 -30.43
N HIS A 528 -14.46 19.67 -29.96
CA HIS A 528 -15.33 20.84 -29.69
C HIS A 528 -15.25 21.96 -30.76
N ASN A 529 -16.36 22.69 -30.93
CA ASN A 529 -16.62 23.63 -32.05
C ASN A 529 -15.97 25.03 -31.91
N LYS A 530 -15.30 25.34 -30.81
CA LYS A 530 -14.60 26.61 -30.60
C LYS A 530 -13.14 26.32 -30.28
N VAL A 531 -12.22 26.91 -31.04
CA VAL A 531 -10.77 26.63 -30.92
C VAL A 531 -10.08 27.98 -30.74
N GLU A 532 -9.79 28.35 -29.49
CA GLU A 532 -8.99 29.52 -29.12
C GLU A 532 -7.82 29.07 -28.23
N GLY A 533 -6.58 29.01 -28.73
CA GLY A 533 -5.39 28.52 -27.99
C GLY A 533 -4.46 27.58 -28.77
N ASN A 534 -3.38 27.11 -28.13
CA ASN A 534 -2.33 26.28 -28.74
C ASN A 534 -2.58 24.77 -28.54
N TYR A 535 -3.39 24.17 -29.41
CA TYR A 535 -3.97 22.83 -29.20
C TYR A 535 -3.12 21.63 -29.61
N GLY A 536 -1.88 21.84 -30.02
CA GLY A 536 -1.02 20.80 -30.54
C GLY A 536 0.04 20.35 -29.54
N ILE A 537 1.26 20.29 -30.08
CA ILE A 537 2.48 20.08 -29.34
C ILE A 537 3.14 21.45 -29.28
N TYR A 538 3.41 21.95 -28.07
CA TYR A 538 4.27 23.10 -27.88
C TYR A 538 5.64 22.59 -27.44
N VAL A 539 6.66 22.99 -28.19
CA VAL A 539 8.04 22.69 -27.83
C VAL A 539 8.76 24.01 -27.72
N GLY A 540 9.05 24.45 -26.48
CA GLY A 540 9.74 25.72 -26.29
C GLY A 540 11.06 25.80 -27.07
N ASP A 541 11.49 27.02 -27.45
CA ASP A 541 12.58 27.38 -28.39
C ASP A 541 14.01 26.77 -28.17
N GLY A 542 14.15 25.72 -27.37
CA GLY A 542 15.39 25.00 -27.10
C GLY A 542 15.49 23.60 -27.72
N ASP A 543 14.40 22.99 -28.15
CA ASP A 543 14.41 21.68 -28.84
C ASP A 543 14.40 21.89 -30.36
N ASP A 544 15.22 21.14 -31.09
CA ASP A 544 15.23 21.21 -32.57
C ASP A 544 13.95 20.57 -33.12
N TRP A 545 13.25 21.26 -34.04
CA TRP A 545 12.03 20.77 -34.68
C TRP A 545 12.20 19.37 -35.29
N ASN A 546 13.44 19.02 -35.65
CA ASN A 546 13.84 17.69 -36.13
C ASN A 546 13.48 16.53 -35.18
N PHE A 547 13.16 16.78 -33.91
CA PHE A 547 12.77 15.76 -32.92
C PHE A 547 11.25 15.58 -32.78
N VAL A 548 10.44 16.43 -33.43
CA VAL A 548 8.98 16.31 -33.48
C VAL A 548 8.55 15.75 -34.84
N LYS A 549 8.17 14.47 -34.90
CA LYS A 549 7.89 13.78 -36.18
C LYS A 549 6.66 12.89 -36.11
N ASN A 550 5.94 12.76 -37.22
CA ASN A 550 4.85 11.79 -37.38
C ASN A 550 3.74 11.88 -36.31
N ASN A 551 3.44 13.08 -35.78
CA ASN A 551 2.33 13.27 -34.86
C ASN A 551 1.05 13.62 -35.63
N PHE A 552 -0.08 13.04 -35.23
CA PHE A 552 -1.38 13.26 -35.85
C PHE A 552 -2.23 14.16 -34.96
N ILE A 553 -2.58 15.34 -35.46
CA ILE A 553 -3.47 16.28 -34.78
C ILE A 553 -4.80 16.27 -35.53
N VAL A 554 -5.82 15.68 -34.92
CA VAL A 554 -7.15 15.54 -35.52
C VAL A 554 -8.12 16.48 -34.83
N SER A 555 -8.64 17.46 -35.57
CA SER A 555 -9.83 18.19 -35.16
C SER A 555 -10.97 17.75 -36.07
N THR A 556 -12.07 17.28 -35.49
CA THR A 556 -13.21 16.78 -36.28
C THR A 556 -13.88 17.87 -37.13
N ARG A 557 -13.49 19.17 -37.04
CA ARG A 557 -14.08 20.28 -37.82
C ARG A 557 -13.16 21.46 -38.20
N LEU A 558 -11.82 21.39 -38.14
CA LEU A 558 -10.96 22.52 -38.55
C LEU A 558 -10.36 22.37 -39.95
N ILE A 559 -10.87 23.19 -40.88
CA ILE A 559 -10.22 23.52 -42.16
C ILE A 559 -9.20 24.68 -41.99
N GLN A 560 -9.03 25.27 -40.81
CA GLN A 560 -8.11 26.41 -40.63
C GLN A 560 -7.27 26.31 -39.35
N SER A 561 -5.95 26.40 -39.55
CA SER A 561 -4.88 26.66 -38.55
C SER A 561 -4.64 25.60 -37.47
N ILE A 562 -4.01 24.49 -37.84
CA ILE A 562 -3.09 23.77 -36.94
C ILE A 562 -1.76 24.54 -37.00
N LYS A 563 -1.38 25.18 -35.90
CA LYS A 563 -0.01 25.71 -35.73
C LYS A 563 0.80 24.71 -34.91
N ILE A 564 1.90 24.24 -35.49
CA ILE A 564 3.03 23.68 -34.74
C ILE A 564 3.91 24.91 -34.48
N GLU A 565 3.93 25.38 -33.23
CA GLU A 565 4.77 26.50 -32.77
C GLU A 565 5.95 25.98 -31.98
#